data_AF-A0A7J4K0H9-F1
#
_entry.id   AF-A0A7J4K0H9-F1
#
_cell.length_a   1.000
_cell.length_b   1.000
_cell.length_c   1.000
_cell.angle_alpha   90.00
_cell.angle_beta   90.00
_cell.angle_gamma   90.00
#
_symmetry.space_group_name_H-M   'P 1'
#
loop_
_entity.id
_entity.type
_entity.pdbx_description
1 polymer ?
#
loop_
_entity_poly.entity_id
_entity_poly.type
_entity_poly.pdbx_seq_one_letter_code
_entity_poly.pdbx_strand_id
1 'polypeptide(L)'
;MSGSRQIVVLLFLYACIQTLAVFLITWSQPAIHAAAGMMLALFVIWVVIIGGIMYALRDRVRATLSRFPNWQSWFLPFVLCLVLLEELIAVGITNAAPFFGVKIGEAYLTASTNYFDVVFNHSVIVFLPLLIAWAWSLKRYKFSPTTVFLYWGLTGVCAELLFAGGNLFALIAIGFWVFVYGLMLWLPTYCMPADRPAIEPRYYHYAFPILAYILFFTAFLFLVALIGTPLGFDLFSHPKLHFTAMG
;
A
#
# COMPACT_ATOMS: atom_id res chain seq x y z
N MET A 1 1.34 -28.63 3.20
CA MET A 1 1.68 -27.21 3.42
C MET A 1 1.21 -26.43 2.20
N SER A 2 0.31 -25.45 2.37
CA SER A 2 -0.48 -24.87 1.28
C SER A 2 0.33 -23.93 0.37
N GLY A 3 0.09 -23.99 -0.94
CA GLY A 3 0.85 -23.26 -1.97
C GLY A 3 0.93 -21.74 -1.75
N SER A 4 -0.02 -21.13 -1.07
CA SER A 4 -0.01 -19.69 -0.76
C SER A 4 1.18 -19.27 0.12
N ARG A 5 1.62 -20.13 1.05
CA ARG A 5 2.80 -19.84 1.88
C ARG A 5 4.08 -19.82 1.05
N GLN A 6 4.20 -20.74 0.08
CA GLN A 6 5.34 -20.80 -0.82
C GLN A 6 5.41 -19.54 -1.69
N ILE A 7 4.26 -19.09 -2.21
CA ILE A 7 4.18 -17.84 -3.00
C ILE A 7 4.68 -16.65 -2.19
N VAL A 8 4.20 -16.48 -0.94
CA VAL A 8 4.63 -15.35 -0.08
C VAL A 8 6.12 -15.40 0.20
N VAL A 9 6.69 -16.59 0.48
CA VAL A 9 8.13 -16.76 0.71
C VAL A 9 8.94 -16.44 -0.54
N LEU A 10 8.49 -16.92 -1.71
CA LEU A 10 9.17 -16.63 -2.98
C LEU A 10 9.14 -15.13 -3.29
N LEU A 11 8.02 -14.46 -3.09
CA LEU A 11 7.91 -13.00 -3.27
C LEU A 11 8.82 -12.25 -2.30
N PHE A 12 8.95 -12.71 -1.06
CA PHE A 12 9.84 -12.08 -0.07
C PHE A 12 11.31 -12.23 -0.48
N LEU A 13 11.74 -13.45 -0.80
CA LEU A 13 13.10 -13.72 -1.25
C LEU A 13 13.43 -12.93 -2.52
N TYR A 14 12.48 -12.89 -3.45
CA TYR A 14 12.61 -12.08 -4.66
C TYR A 14 12.75 -10.59 -4.34
N ALA A 15 11.93 -10.04 -3.43
CA ALA A 15 12.04 -8.65 -2.99
C ALA A 15 13.41 -8.35 -2.37
N CYS A 16 13.93 -9.23 -1.50
CA CYS A 16 15.26 -9.08 -0.91
C CYS A 16 16.35 -9.03 -1.99
N ILE A 17 16.34 -9.98 -2.92
CA ILE A 17 17.34 -10.07 -3.97
C ILE A 17 17.24 -8.86 -4.89
N GLN A 18 16.03 -8.50 -5.31
CA GLN A 18 15.80 -7.42 -6.26
C GLN A 18 16.16 -6.05 -5.68
N THR A 19 15.71 -5.73 -4.46
CA THR A 19 16.04 -4.44 -3.82
C THR A 19 17.54 -4.28 -3.60
N LEU A 20 18.22 -5.34 -3.13
CA LEU A 20 19.67 -5.34 -2.97
C LEU A 20 20.41 -5.24 -4.31
N ALA A 21 20.00 -6.02 -5.31
CA ALA A 21 20.63 -6.00 -6.63
C ALA A 21 20.51 -4.61 -7.27
N VAL A 22 19.32 -4.00 -7.26
CA VAL A 22 19.11 -2.65 -7.81
C VAL A 22 19.98 -1.62 -7.09
N PHE A 23 20.08 -1.69 -5.77
CA PHE A 23 20.97 -0.80 -5.01
C PHE A 23 22.44 -0.94 -5.44
N LEU A 24 22.94 -2.17 -5.62
CA LEU A 24 24.32 -2.42 -5.99
C LEU A 24 24.64 -2.02 -7.44
N ILE A 25 23.77 -2.33 -8.40
CA ILE A 25 24.03 -2.03 -9.83
C ILE A 25 23.92 -0.55 -10.17
N THR A 26 23.21 0.23 -9.34
CA THR A 26 22.97 1.66 -9.58
C THR A 26 24.08 2.54 -9.03
N TRP A 27 25.12 1.98 -8.39
CA TRP A 27 26.20 2.72 -7.72
C TRP A 27 26.84 3.84 -8.54
N SER A 28 26.95 3.67 -9.85
CA SER A 28 27.54 4.67 -10.75
C SER A 28 26.60 5.81 -11.15
N GLN A 29 25.33 5.78 -10.74
CA GLN A 29 24.27 6.72 -11.13
C GLN A 29 23.67 7.36 -9.87
N PRO A 30 24.16 8.54 -9.41
CA PRO A 30 23.87 9.06 -8.08
C PRO A 30 22.37 9.17 -7.74
N ALA A 31 21.55 9.75 -8.62
CA ALA A 31 20.12 9.91 -8.39
C ALA A 31 19.37 8.57 -8.30
N ILE A 32 19.68 7.64 -9.21
CA ILE A 32 19.07 6.30 -9.23
C ILE A 32 19.56 5.47 -8.04
N HIS A 33 20.83 5.60 -7.66
CA HIS A 33 21.40 4.94 -6.49
C HIS A 33 20.72 5.41 -5.21
N ALA A 34 20.48 6.73 -5.09
CA ALA A 34 19.76 7.27 -3.97
C ALA A 34 18.32 6.76 -3.91
N ALA A 35 17.59 6.78 -5.04
CA ALA A 35 16.24 6.20 -5.12
C ALA A 35 16.22 4.70 -4.75
N ALA A 36 17.22 3.93 -5.20
CA ALA A 36 17.38 2.52 -4.84
C ALA A 36 17.65 2.34 -3.34
N GLY A 37 18.48 3.21 -2.75
CA GLY A 37 18.75 3.23 -1.31
C GLY A 37 17.51 3.57 -0.50
N MET A 38 16.68 4.49 -0.99
CA MET A 38 15.41 4.86 -0.36
C MET A 38 14.40 3.70 -0.43
N MET A 39 14.29 3.00 -1.57
CA MET A 39 13.47 1.78 -1.68
C MET A 39 13.96 0.68 -0.72
N LEU A 40 15.28 0.49 -0.61
CA LEU A 40 15.87 -0.45 0.33
C LEU A 40 15.56 -0.07 1.78
N ALA A 41 15.64 1.22 2.13
CA ALA A 41 15.28 1.72 3.46
C ALA A 41 13.80 1.46 3.77
N LEU A 42 12.89 1.73 2.82
CA LEU A 42 11.47 1.43 2.98
C LEU A 42 11.23 -0.07 3.16
N PHE A 43 11.91 -0.92 2.37
CA PHE A 43 11.83 -2.37 2.52
C PHE A 43 12.26 -2.83 3.92
N VAL A 44 13.41 -2.35 4.41
CA VAL A 44 13.91 -2.72 5.73
C VAL A 44 12.96 -2.24 6.84
N ILE A 45 12.55 -0.97 6.80
CA ILE A 45 11.73 -0.38 7.87
C ILE A 45 10.31 -0.95 7.82
N TRP A 46 9.62 -0.86 6.70
CA TRP A 46 8.21 -1.24 6.61
C TRP A 46 8.02 -2.76 6.48
N VAL A 47 8.74 -3.40 5.57
CA VAL A 47 8.49 -4.82 5.28
C VAL A 47 9.14 -5.72 6.33
N VAL A 48 10.43 -5.50 6.64
CA VAL A 48 11.17 -6.38 7.56
C VAL A 48 10.84 -6.05 9.01
N ILE A 49 11.02 -4.80 9.44
CA ILE A 49 10.83 -4.41 10.84
C ILE A 49 9.35 -4.33 11.20
N ILE A 50 8.57 -3.45 10.55
CA ILE A 50 7.15 -3.29 10.88
C ILE A 50 6.36 -4.55 10.54
N GLY A 51 6.56 -5.16 9.37
CA GLY A 51 5.94 -6.45 9.01
C GLY A 51 6.34 -7.59 9.96
N GLY A 52 7.59 -7.64 10.41
CA GLY A 52 8.06 -8.57 11.43
C GLY A 52 7.37 -8.37 12.78
N ILE A 53 7.22 -7.11 13.23
CA ILE A 53 6.50 -6.74 14.45
C ILE A 53 5.01 -7.12 14.33
N MET A 54 4.37 -6.79 13.21
CA MET A 54 2.99 -7.18 12.92
C MET A 54 2.82 -8.69 13.03
N TYR A 55 3.75 -9.47 12.45
CA TYR A 55 3.72 -10.92 12.52
C TYR A 55 3.92 -11.43 13.95
N ALA A 56 4.90 -10.91 14.68
CA ALA A 56 5.20 -11.33 16.05
C ALA A 56 4.06 -11.00 17.03
N LEU A 57 3.39 -9.86 16.84
CA LEU A 57 2.33 -9.39 17.73
C LEU A 57 0.92 -9.77 17.26
N ARG A 58 0.76 -10.46 16.11
CA ARG A 58 -0.54 -10.73 15.47
C ARG A 58 -1.59 -11.32 16.42
N ASP A 59 -1.20 -12.26 17.28
CA ASP A 59 -2.12 -12.94 18.19
C ASP A 59 -2.52 -12.05 19.37
N ARG A 60 -1.60 -11.19 19.84
CA ARG A 60 -1.90 -10.17 20.85
C ARG A 60 -2.84 -9.10 20.30
N VAL A 61 -2.58 -8.63 19.08
CA VAL A 61 -3.45 -7.64 18.40
C VAL A 61 -4.83 -8.23 18.17
N ARG A 62 -4.91 -9.49 17.69
CA ARG A 62 -6.19 -10.20 17.52
C ARG A 62 -6.96 -10.32 18.83
N ALA A 63 -6.31 -10.70 19.92
CA ALA A 63 -6.94 -10.82 21.24
C ALA A 63 -7.45 -9.48 21.79
N THR A 64 -6.79 -8.37 21.46
CA THR A 64 -7.26 -7.03 21.82
C THR A 64 -8.47 -6.63 20.97
N LEU A 65 -8.40 -6.84 19.65
CA LEU A 65 -9.47 -6.46 18.72
C LEU A 65 -10.72 -7.33 18.85
N SER A 66 -10.59 -8.58 19.31
CA SER A 66 -11.73 -9.46 19.58
C SER A 66 -12.60 -9.01 20.75
N ARG A 67 -12.17 -8.02 21.54
CA ARG A 67 -12.98 -7.41 22.61
C ARG A 67 -14.06 -6.49 22.06
N PHE A 68 -13.92 -6.01 20.83
CA PHE A 68 -14.93 -5.20 20.18
C PHE A 68 -16.01 -6.10 19.57
N PRO A 69 -17.30 -5.79 19.77
CA PRO A 69 -18.39 -6.65 19.31
C PRO A 69 -18.51 -6.70 17.79
N ASN A 70 -18.01 -5.68 17.08
CA ASN A 70 -18.18 -5.53 15.65
C ASN A 70 -16.83 -5.21 15.01
N TRP A 71 -16.39 -6.00 14.04
CA TRP A 71 -15.09 -5.78 13.39
C TRP A 71 -15.08 -4.55 12.49
N GLN A 72 -16.25 -4.16 11.99
CA GLN A 72 -16.47 -3.05 11.08
C GLN A 72 -16.12 -1.71 11.71
N SER A 73 -16.21 -1.58 13.04
CA SER A 73 -15.89 -0.32 13.73
C SER A 73 -14.39 -0.07 13.84
N TRP A 74 -13.55 -1.11 13.79
CA TRP A 74 -12.10 -0.98 13.90
C TRP A 74 -11.35 -1.30 12.62
N PHE A 75 -11.92 -2.06 11.67
CA PHE A 75 -11.17 -2.49 10.49
C PHE A 75 -10.71 -1.34 9.62
N LEU A 76 -11.62 -0.45 9.20
CA LEU A 76 -11.25 0.70 8.37
C LEU A 76 -10.31 1.67 9.10
N PRO A 77 -10.58 2.07 10.37
CA PRO A 77 -9.62 2.88 11.13
C PRO A 77 -8.26 2.22 11.27
N PHE A 78 -8.20 0.92 11.54
CA PHE A 78 -6.94 0.20 11.72
C PHE A 78 -6.15 0.14 10.42
N VAL A 79 -6.78 -0.21 9.31
CA VAL A 79 -6.12 -0.19 7.98
C VAL A 79 -5.65 1.23 7.65
N LEU A 80 -6.49 2.25 7.88
CA LEU A 80 -6.13 3.64 7.64
C LEU A 80 -4.92 4.07 8.47
N CYS A 81 -4.83 3.67 9.74
CA CYS A 81 -3.64 3.91 10.56
C CYS A 81 -2.38 3.27 9.96
N LEU A 82 -2.49 2.08 9.37
CA LEU A 82 -1.34 1.42 8.73
C LEU A 82 -0.93 2.12 7.43
N VAL A 83 -1.89 2.55 6.62
CA VAL A 83 -1.62 3.35 5.41
C VAL A 83 -0.94 4.68 5.78
N LEU A 84 -1.49 5.39 6.76
CA LEU A 84 -0.93 6.66 7.25
C LEU A 84 0.49 6.48 7.83
N LEU A 85 0.73 5.39 8.53
CA LEU A 85 2.06 5.08 9.08
C LEU A 85 3.08 4.79 7.97
N GLU A 86 2.68 4.02 6.95
CA GLU A 86 3.55 3.74 5.80
C GLU A 86 3.92 5.03 5.07
N GLU A 87 2.94 5.90 4.81
CA GLU A 87 3.19 7.20 4.19
C GLU A 87 4.06 8.12 5.04
N LEU A 88 3.90 8.08 6.37
CA LEU A 88 4.78 8.82 7.26
C LEU A 88 6.24 8.35 7.12
N ILE A 89 6.45 7.05 6.99
CA ILE A 89 7.78 6.46 6.77
C ILE A 89 8.29 6.86 5.38
N ALA A 90 7.48 6.71 4.33
CA ALA A 90 7.87 7.04 2.96
C ALA A 90 8.22 8.52 2.80
N VAL A 91 7.41 9.44 3.34
CA VAL A 91 7.71 10.88 3.38
C VAL A 91 8.94 11.18 4.22
N GLY A 92 9.13 10.49 5.34
CA GLY A 92 10.33 10.61 6.17
C GLY A 92 11.60 10.23 5.40
N ILE A 93 11.55 9.13 4.64
CA ILE A 93 12.64 8.68 3.77
C ILE A 93 12.85 9.69 2.63
N THR A 94 11.79 10.18 1.99
CA THR A 94 11.86 11.24 0.96
C THR A 94 12.58 12.50 1.46
N ASN A 95 12.24 12.97 2.67
CA ASN A 95 12.91 14.11 3.29
C ASN A 95 14.36 13.80 3.70
N ALA A 96 14.68 12.52 3.91
CA ALA A 96 16.02 12.03 4.20
C ALA A 96 16.88 11.82 2.93
N ALA A 97 16.46 12.28 1.74
CA ALA A 97 17.24 12.23 0.50
C ALA A 97 18.73 12.63 0.65
N PRO A 98 19.11 13.66 1.44
CA PRO A 98 20.52 14.00 1.69
C PRO A 98 21.35 12.87 2.32
N PHE A 99 20.75 11.99 3.12
CA PHE A 99 21.45 10.82 3.67
C PHE A 99 21.82 9.79 2.59
N PHE A 100 21.16 9.84 1.45
CA PHE A 100 21.43 9.01 0.27
C PHE A 100 22.34 9.71 -0.76
N GLY A 101 22.88 10.89 -0.42
CA GLY A 101 23.86 11.60 -1.24
C GLY A 101 23.29 12.52 -2.32
N VAL A 102 21.99 12.82 -2.29
CA VAL A 102 21.31 13.67 -3.28
C VAL A 102 20.49 14.77 -2.61
N LYS A 103 20.16 15.83 -3.34
CA LYS A 103 19.29 16.89 -2.81
C LYS A 103 17.85 16.40 -2.74
N ILE A 104 17.08 17.02 -1.85
CA ILE A 104 15.64 16.80 -1.78
C ILE A 104 15.03 17.13 -3.15
N GLY A 105 14.32 16.15 -3.73
CA GLY A 105 13.68 16.24 -5.04
C GLY A 105 14.47 15.68 -6.22
N GLU A 106 15.73 15.30 -6.02
CA GLU A 106 16.50 14.55 -7.03
C GLU A 106 16.16 13.04 -7.00
N ALA A 107 15.73 12.55 -5.84
CA ALA A 107 15.14 11.22 -5.65
C ALA A 107 14.05 11.29 -4.57
N TYR A 108 12.96 10.56 -4.77
CA TYR A 108 11.81 10.59 -3.88
C TYR A 108 11.00 9.29 -3.99
N LEU A 109 10.39 8.88 -2.88
CA LEU A 109 9.42 7.77 -2.85
C LEU A 109 7.98 8.28 -2.98
N THR A 110 7.75 9.52 -2.58
CA THR A 110 6.43 10.15 -2.49
C THR A 110 6.35 11.35 -3.40
N ALA A 111 5.14 11.68 -3.87
CA ALA A 111 4.91 12.82 -4.76
C ALA A 111 5.32 14.18 -4.16
N SER A 112 5.35 14.26 -2.83
CA SER A 112 5.62 15.48 -2.06
C SER A 112 6.43 15.16 -0.80
N THR A 113 7.17 16.15 -0.30
CA THR A 113 7.85 16.12 1.00
C THR A 113 6.94 16.49 2.16
N ASN A 114 5.75 17.02 1.88
CA ASN A 114 4.77 17.37 2.89
C ASN A 114 3.82 16.18 3.13
N TYR A 115 3.82 15.68 4.37
CA TYR A 115 3.00 14.54 4.75
C TYR A 115 1.50 14.75 4.51
N PHE A 116 0.97 15.93 4.83
CA PHE A 116 -0.46 16.21 4.62
C PHE A 116 -0.81 16.32 3.13
N ASP A 117 0.09 16.85 2.32
CA ASP A 117 -0.10 16.91 0.87
C ASP A 117 -0.20 15.49 0.28
N VAL A 118 0.71 14.59 0.68
CA VAL A 118 0.66 13.18 0.27
C VAL A 118 -0.65 12.51 0.70
N VAL A 119 -1.07 12.73 1.95
CA VAL A 119 -2.30 12.14 2.50
C VAL A 119 -3.56 12.63 1.79
N PHE A 120 -3.70 13.95 1.61
CA PHE A 120 -4.94 14.54 1.13
C PHE A 120 -5.04 14.66 -0.39
N ASN A 121 -3.91 14.65 -1.11
CA ASN A 121 -3.90 14.92 -2.55
C ASN A 121 -3.33 13.79 -3.41
N HIS A 122 -2.65 12.78 -2.84
CA HIS A 122 -1.97 11.74 -3.64
C HIS A 122 -2.39 10.32 -3.31
N SER A 123 -2.01 9.80 -2.16
CA SER A 123 -2.04 8.35 -1.93
C SER A 123 -3.20 7.93 -1.06
N VAL A 124 -3.29 8.44 0.17
CA VAL A 124 -4.29 7.99 1.15
C VAL A 124 -5.71 8.32 0.69
N ILE A 125 -5.94 9.52 0.18
CA ILE A 125 -7.24 9.93 -0.38
C ILE A 125 -7.67 9.01 -1.52
N VAL A 126 -6.73 8.58 -2.38
CA VAL A 126 -6.98 7.69 -3.52
C VAL A 126 -7.22 6.25 -3.05
N PHE A 127 -6.64 5.83 -1.93
CA PHE A 127 -6.88 4.52 -1.34
C PHE A 127 -8.23 4.39 -0.64
N LEU A 128 -8.84 5.47 -0.13
CA LEU A 128 -10.09 5.39 0.63
C LEU A 128 -11.22 4.60 -0.07
N PRO A 129 -11.54 4.83 -1.35
CA PRO A 129 -12.57 4.06 -2.07
C PRO A 129 -12.22 2.58 -2.16
N LEU A 130 -10.93 2.26 -2.35
CA LEU A 130 -10.44 0.88 -2.39
C LEU A 130 -10.58 0.20 -1.02
N LEU A 131 -10.21 0.88 0.06
CA LEU A 131 -10.33 0.37 1.42
C LEU A 131 -11.79 0.06 1.77
N ILE A 132 -12.71 0.94 1.38
CA ILE A 132 -14.15 0.74 1.53
C ILE A 132 -14.64 -0.46 0.71
N ALA A 133 -14.19 -0.59 -0.54
CA ALA A 133 -14.51 -1.74 -1.39
C ALA A 133 -14.04 -3.06 -0.77
N TRP A 134 -12.87 -3.09 -0.14
CA TRP A 134 -12.37 -4.25 0.58
C TRP A 134 -13.16 -4.54 1.84
N ALA A 135 -13.45 -3.54 2.68
CA ALA A 135 -14.30 -3.73 3.86
C ALA A 135 -15.68 -4.30 3.47
N TRP A 136 -16.27 -3.80 2.39
CA TRP A 136 -17.53 -4.27 1.84
C TRP A 136 -17.46 -5.69 1.29
N SER A 137 -16.35 -6.06 0.65
CA SER A 137 -16.08 -7.41 0.16
C SER A 137 -15.88 -8.39 1.31
N LEU A 138 -15.13 -8.02 2.34
CA LEU A 138 -14.84 -8.84 3.52
C LEU A 138 -16.07 -9.05 4.42
N LYS A 139 -17.03 -8.13 4.36
CA LYS A 139 -18.37 -8.31 4.96
C LYS A 139 -19.17 -9.42 4.28
N ARG A 140 -18.99 -9.61 2.97
CA ARG A 140 -19.71 -10.65 2.21
C ARG A 140 -18.97 -11.97 2.15
N TYR A 141 -17.64 -11.93 2.10
CA TYR A 141 -16.82 -13.09 1.77
C TYR A 141 -15.72 -13.36 2.80
N LYS A 142 -15.48 -14.65 3.06
CA LYS A 142 -14.42 -15.14 3.95
C LYS A 142 -13.07 -15.27 3.23
N PHE A 143 -12.59 -14.19 2.63
CA PHE A 143 -11.24 -14.19 2.07
C PHE A 143 -10.19 -14.44 3.17
N SER A 144 -9.25 -15.33 2.90
CA SER A 144 -8.15 -15.60 3.83
C SER A 144 -7.22 -14.38 3.96
N PRO A 145 -6.57 -14.15 5.11
CA PRO A 145 -5.62 -13.05 5.26
C PRO A 145 -4.49 -13.07 4.23
N THR A 146 -4.05 -14.26 3.81
CA THR A 146 -3.02 -14.41 2.78
C THR A 146 -3.55 -14.02 1.40
N THR A 147 -4.81 -14.36 1.10
CA THR A 147 -5.47 -13.92 -0.13
C THR A 147 -5.58 -12.41 -0.19
N VAL A 148 -6.04 -11.77 0.88
CA VAL A 148 -6.18 -10.32 0.93
C VAL A 148 -4.81 -9.65 0.80
N PHE A 149 -3.79 -10.15 1.50
CA PHE A 149 -2.40 -9.68 1.37
C PHE A 149 -1.93 -9.70 -0.10
N LEU A 150 -2.10 -10.83 -0.80
CA LEU A 150 -1.66 -10.96 -2.19
C LEU A 150 -2.49 -10.08 -3.13
N TYR A 151 -3.81 -10.08 -3.01
CA TYR A 151 -4.68 -9.31 -3.89
C TYR A 151 -4.47 -7.81 -3.72
N TRP A 152 -4.42 -7.34 -2.47
CA TRP A 152 -4.15 -5.94 -2.18
C TRP A 152 -2.74 -5.54 -2.62
N GLY A 153 -1.75 -6.40 -2.37
CA GLY A 153 -0.39 -6.23 -2.86
C GLY A 153 -0.33 -6.04 -4.38
N LEU A 154 -1.03 -6.89 -5.13
CA LEU A 154 -1.11 -6.79 -6.59
C LEU A 154 -1.90 -5.56 -7.05
N THR A 155 -2.95 -5.16 -6.33
CA THR A 155 -3.65 -3.89 -6.61
C THR A 155 -2.70 -2.71 -6.48
N GLY A 156 -1.84 -2.71 -5.48
CA GLY A 156 -0.81 -1.69 -5.31
C GLY A 156 0.25 -1.71 -6.43
N VAL A 157 0.70 -2.88 -6.90
CA VAL A 157 1.57 -2.99 -8.09
C VAL A 157 0.91 -2.35 -9.32
N CYS A 158 -0.38 -2.61 -9.53
CA CYS A 158 -1.14 -1.97 -10.62
C CYS A 158 -1.24 -0.46 -10.43
N ALA A 159 -1.43 0.03 -9.20
CA ALA A 159 -1.45 1.46 -8.92
C ALA A 159 -0.11 2.11 -9.27
N GLU A 160 1.01 1.50 -8.89
CA GLU A 160 2.35 1.98 -9.25
C GLU A 160 2.55 2.00 -10.77
N LEU A 161 2.09 0.97 -11.49
CA LEU A 161 2.15 0.97 -12.95
C LEU A 161 1.34 2.09 -13.60
N LEU A 162 0.15 2.39 -13.07
CA LEU A 162 -0.76 3.37 -13.66
C LEU A 162 -0.39 4.81 -13.29
N PHE A 163 0.06 5.05 -12.06
CA PHE A 163 0.23 6.39 -11.50
C PHE A 163 1.68 6.84 -11.38
N ALA A 164 2.66 5.93 -11.31
CA ALA A 164 4.09 6.28 -11.33
C ALA A 164 4.65 6.40 -12.77
N GLY A 165 3.81 6.78 -13.75
CA GLY A 165 4.23 7.09 -15.11
C GLY A 165 4.40 5.90 -16.06
N GLY A 166 3.73 4.76 -15.82
CA GLY A 166 3.81 3.61 -16.73
C GLY A 166 5.11 2.81 -16.62
N ASN A 167 5.88 3.01 -15.56
CA ASN A 167 7.20 2.41 -15.44
C ASN A 167 7.11 0.90 -15.18
N LEU A 168 7.52 0.11 -16.18
CA LEU A 168 7.60 -1.35 -16.11
C LEU A 168 8.51 -1.86 -14.97
N PHE A 169 9.36 -1.00 -14.40
CA PHE A 169 10.12 -1.29 -13.21
C PHE A 169 9.23 -1.72 -12.02
N ALA A 170 7.99 -1.24 -11.93
CA ALA A 170 7.05 -1.71 -10.90
C ALA A 170 6.73 -3.22 -11.01
N LEU A 171 6.72 -3.79 -12.23
CA LEU A 171 6.59 -5.24 -12.42
C LEU A 171 7.86 -5.98 -11.98
N ILE A 172 9.03 -5.39 -12.21
CA ILE A 172 10.30 -5.96 -11.75
C ILE A 172 10.36 -5.93 -10.22
N ALA A 173 9.83 -4.89 -9.58
CA ALA A 173 9.75 -4.76 -8.12
C ALA A 173 8.49 -5.41 -7.51
N ILE A 174 7.82 -6.35 -8.20
CA ILE A 174 6.54 -6.92 -7.75
C ILE A 174 6.57 -7.48 -6.33
N GLY A 175 7.65 -8.17 -5.95
CA GLY A 175 7.79 -8.70 -4.59
C GLY A 175 7.80 -7.58 -3.55
N PHE A 176 8.57 -6.52 -3.79
CA PHE A 176 8.66 -5.36 -2.91
C PHE A 176 7.28 -4.71 -2.74
N TRP A 177 6.61 -4.34 -3.84
CA TRP A 177 5.32 -3.66 -3.80
C TRP A 177 4.21 -4.53 -3.20
N VAL A 178 4.18 -5.83 -3.51
CA VAL A 178 3.20 -6.74 -2.89
C VAL A 178 3.33 -6.72 -1.37
N PHE A 179 4.53 -6.67 -0.82
CA PHE A 179 4.73 -6.57 0.62
C PHE A 179 4.38 -5.18 1.16
N VAL A 180 4.79 -4.10 0.50
CA VAL A 180 4.48 -2.72 0.94
C VAL A 180 2.97 -2.54 1.11
N TYR A 181 2.20 -2.80 0.06
CA TYR A 181 0.76 -2.64 0.14
C TYR A 181 0.13 -3.76 0.96
N GLY A 182 0.46 -5.03 0.67
CA GLY A 182 -0.20 -6.19 1.27
C GLY A 182 -0.22 -6.18 2.80
N LEU A 183 0.86 -5.69 3.43
CA LEU A 183 0.95 -5.57 4.89
C LEU A 183 -0.11 -4.64 5.48
N MET A 184 -0.56 -3.61 4.75
CA MET A 184 -1.60 -2.68 5.19
C MET A 184 -2.94 -3.38 5.51
N LEU A 185 -3.26 -4.48 4.82
CA LEU A 185 -4.51 -5.21 5.02
C LEU A 185 -4.33 -6.58 5.68
N TRP A 186 -3.11 -7.14 5.68
CA TRP A 186 -2.87 -8.48 6.20
C TRP A 186 -3.24 -8.63 7.67
N LEU A 187 -2.68 -7.79 8.54
CA LEU A 187 -2.92 -7.88 9.99
C LEU A 187 -4.37 -7.55 10.37
N PRO A 188 -4.99 -6.47 9.86
CA PRO A 188 -6.41 -6.20 10.09
C PRO A 188 -7.31 -7.37 9.68
N THR A 189 -7.01 -8.02 8.54
CA THR A 189 -7.76 -9.19 8.07
C THR A 189 -7.52 -10.42 8.95
N TYR A 190 -6.28 -10.65 9.40
CA TYR A 190 -5.95 -11.73 10.33
C TYR A 190 -6.73 -11.64 11.65
N CYS A 191 -6.97 -10.42 12.12
CA CYS A 191 -7.67 -10.16 13.37
C CYS A 191 -9.20 -10.31 13.27
N MET A 192 -9.76 -10.48 12.06
CA MET A 192 -11.21 -10.60 11.90
C MET A 192 -11.77 -11.88 12.54
N PRO A 193 -13.00 -11.86 13.07
CA PRO A 193 -13.68 -13.06 13.55
C PRO A 193 -13.86 -14.11 12.43
N ALA A 194 -13.57 -15.37 12.74
CA ALA A 194 -13.67 -16.49 11.80
C ALA A 194 -15.11 -17.02 11.64
N ASP A 195 -15.90 -16.87 12.68
CA ASP A 195 -17.31 -17.25 12.81
C ASP A 195 -18.28 -16.22 12.22
N ARG A 196 -17.77 -15.13 11.63
CA ARG A 196 -18.61 -14.09 11.01
C ARG A 196 -19.56 -14.67 9.93
N PRO A 197 -20.78 -14.10 9.77
CA PRO A 197 -21.74 -14.54 8.76
C PRO A 197 -21.32 -14.04 7.37
N ALA A 198 -20.35 -14.72 6.76
CA ALA A 198 -19.84 -14.42 5.42
C ALA A 198 -19.70 -15.71 4.60
N ILE A 199 -19.79 -15.57 3.28
CA ILE A 199 -19.81 -16.68 2.32
C ILE A 199 -18.36 -17.11 1.99
N GLU A 200 -18.12 -18.40 1.88
CA GLU A 200 -16.83 -18.89 1.38
C GLU A 200 -16.61 -18.45 -0.08
N PRO A 201 -15.48 -17.79 -0.42
CA PRO A 201 -15.24 -17.29 -1.76
C PRO A 201 -15.10 -18.46 -2.75
N ARG A 202 -15.75 -18.32 -3.91
CA ARG A 202 -15.59 -19.19 -5.08
C ARG A 202 -14.73 -18.44 -6.09
N TYR A 203 -14.16 -19.12 -7.08
CA TYR A 203 -13.22 -18.52 -8.04
C TYR A 203 -13.75 -17.22 -8.69
N TYR A 204 -15.05 -17.13 -8.99
CA TYR A 204 -15.65 -15.92 -9.57
C TYR A 204 -15.84 -14.77 -8.57
N HIS A 205 -15.91 -15.04 -7.26
CA HIS A 205 -15.96 -14.01 -6.22
C HIS A 205 -14.64 -13.22 -6.14
N TYR A 206 -13.54 -13.74 -6.68
CA TYR A 206 -12.27 -13.03 -6.71
C TYR A 206 -12.23 -11.87 -7.73
N ALA A 207 -13.17 -11.82 -8.68
CA ALA A 207 -13.34 -10.64 -9.54
C ALA A 207 -14.05 -9.49 -8.80
N PHE A 208 -14.75 -9.80 -7.70
CA PHE A 208 -15.63 -8.85 -7.03
C PHE A 208 -14.90 -7.69 -6.36
N PRO A 209 -13.76 -7.87 -5.66
CA PRO A 209 -13.00 -6.73 -5.14
C PRO A 209 -12.57 -5.75 -6.23
N ILE A 210 -12.26 -6.25 -7.44
CA ILE A 210 -11.88 -5.43 -8.60
C ILE A 210 -13.10 -4.65 -9.12
N LEU A 211 -14.24 -5.31 -9.31
CA LEU A 211 -15.47 -4.65 -9.76
C LEU A 211 -15.98 -3.63 -8.73
N ALA A 212 -15.91 -3.99 -7.44
CA ALA A 212 -16.23 -3.11 -6.34
C ALA A 212 -15.32 -1.88 -6.37
N TYR A 213 -14.01 -2.07 -6.53
CA TYR A 213 -13.07 -0.96 -6.68
C TYR A 213 -13.49 -0.01 -7.81
N ILE A 214 -13.73 -0.52 -9.03
CA ILE A 214 -14.14 0.32 -10.17
C ILE A 214 -15.38 1.13 -9.82
N LEU A 215 -16.39 0.50 -9.20
CA LEU A 215 -17.61 1.18 -8.79
C LEU A 215 -17.37 2.25 -7.71
N PHE A 216 -16.70 1.90 -6.61
CA PHE A 216 -16.45 2.82 -5.49
C PHE A 216 -15.53 3.97 -5.90
N PHE A 217 -14.51 3.70 -6.71
CA PHE A 217 -13.60 4.71 -7.23
C PHE A 217 -14.30 5.66 -8.20
N THR A 218 -15.11 5.13 -9.12
CA THR A 218 -15.91 5.97 -10.04
C THR A 218 -16.88 6.87 -9.26
N ALA A 219 -17.57 6.31 -8.25
CA ALA A 219 -18.44 7.09 -7.38
C ALA A 219 -17.67 8.16 -6.60
N PHE A 220 -16.47 7.84 -6.11
CA PHE A 220 -15.59 8.80 -5.44
C PHE A 220 -15.16 9.94 -6.36
N LEU A 221 -14.71 9.65 -7.58
CA LEU A 221 -14.36 10.67 -8.57
C LEU A 221 -15.56 11.56 -8.91
N PHE A 222 -16.76 10.99 -9.02
CA PHE A 222 -17.97 11.76 -9.24
C PHE A 222 -18.27 12.69 -8.05
N LEU A 223 -18.11 12.23 -6.81
CA LEU A 223 -18.27 13.07 -5.61
C LEU A 223 -17.25 14.20 -5.56
N VAL A 224 -16.00 13.92 -5.92
CA VAL A 224 -14.93 14.94 -6.01
C VAL A 224 -15.29 15.97 -7.07
N ALA A 225 -15.73 15.55 -8.26
CA ALA A 225 -16.09 16.48 -9.33
C ALA A 225 -17.32 17.32 -8.98
N LEU A 226 -18.34 16.72 -8.35
CA LEU A 226 -19.61 17.37 -8.05
C LEU A 226 -19.54 18.28 -6.82
N ILE A 227 -18.78 17.88 -5.79
CA ILE A 227 -18.78 18.53 -4.47
C ILE A 227 -17.39 19.07 -4.14
N GLY A 228 -16.33 18.28 -4.35
CA GLY A 228 -14.97 18.67 -4.03
C GLY A 228 -14.50 19.88 -4.84
N THR A 229 -14.59 19.81 -6.16
CA THR A 229 -14.07 20.84 -7.07
C THR A 229 -14.73 22.20 -6.84
N PRO A 230 -16.07 22.31 -6.69
CA PRO A 230 -16.71 23.58 -6.33
C PRO A 230 -16.28 24.14 -4.97
N LEU A 231 -15.85 23.30 -4.03
CA LEU A 231 -15.34 23.70 -2.72
C LEU A 231 -13.82 23.99 -2.73
N GLY A 232 -13.19 24.00 -3.91
CA GLY A 232 -11.75 24.21 -4.05
C GLY A 232 -10.89 22.97 -3.76
N PHE A 233 -11.52 21.80 -3.60
CA PHE A 233 -10.81 20.53 -3.50
C PHE A 233 -10.66 19.92 -4.89
N ASP A 234 -9.50 20.09 -5.46
CA ASP A 234 -9.20 19.61 -6.80
C ASP A 234 -8.08 18.57 -6.72
N LEU A 235 -8.46 17.31 -6.86
CA LEU A 235 -7.55 16.16 -6.92
C LEU A 235 -6.63 16.18 -8.15
N PHE A 236 -6.94 17.02 -9.15
CA PHE A 236 -6.23 17.10 -10.43
C PHE A 236 -5.47 18.41 -10.62
N SER A 237 -5.74 19.47 -9.83
CA SER A 237 -4.88 20.64 -9.79
C SER A 237 -3.83 20.51 -8.70
N HIS A 238 -2.60 20.43 -9.19
CA HIS A 238 -1.44 20.09 -8.41
C HIS A 238 -0.82 21.35 -7.78
N PRO A 239 -0.65 21.43 -6.43
CA PRO A 239 0.14 22.51 -5.83
C PRO A 239 1.59 22.52 -6.36
N LYS A 240 2.26 23.67 -6.46
CA LYS A 240 3.61 23.81 -7.06
C LYS A 240 4.77 23.12 -6.28
N LEU A 241 4.46 22.24 -5.33
CA LEU A 241 5.41 21.56 -4.44
C LEU A 241 5.74 20.12 -4.88
N HIS A 242 5.28 19.70 -6.08
CA HIS A 242 5.56 18.35 -6.59
C HIS A 242 6.94 18.21 -7.19
N PHE A 243 7.49 17.02 -7.01
CA PHE A 243 8.56 16.55 -7.87
C PHE A 243 7.97 16.14 -9.23
N THR A 244 8.53 16.66 -10.33
CA THR A 244 8.17 16.22 -11.67
C THR A 244 8.62 14.77 -11.86
N ALA A 245 7.74 13.91 -12.39
CA ALA A 245 8.07 12.53 -12.75
C ALA A 245 9.42 12.48 -13.50
N MET A 246 10.37 11.71 -12.97
CA MET A 246 11.64 11.47 -13.66
C MET A 246 11.34 10.83 -15.03
N GLY A 247 11.71 11.53 -16.10
CA GLY A 247 11.78 10.98 -17.46
C GLY A 247 13.00 10.10 -17.68
#